data_AF-A0A6A1PZQ1-F1
#
_entry.id   AF-A0A6A1PZQ1-F1
#
_cell.length_a   1.000
_cell.length_b   1.000
_cell.length_c   1.000
_cell.angle_alpha   90.00
_cell.angle_beta   90.00
_cell.angle_gamma   90.00
#
_symmetry.space_group_name_H-M   'P 1'
#
loop_
_entity.id
_entity.type
_entity.pdbx_description
1 polymer ?
#
loop_
_entity_poly.entity_id
_entity_poly.type
_entity_poly.pdbx_seq_one_letter_code
_entity_poly.pdbx_strand_id
1 'polypeptide(L)'
;VHGKKLFLRFDPDEEIVCPGNNPRSAPLHKEWKEEAGHHQEVSDRSSGSPGGGDAVPSGDDGLQCLWGDSPAGGAERWLQVSFGLFGSIWVNEFSRAKKANKRGDWRDPSPRLVLHFGGGGFLAFYNCQMVWSSSSPVVRPTSDILSEKFHRGQALEALGREQPVCYTLLDQRYFSGLGNIIKNETLFRAGIHPLSPGSLLGLPRLEALVDHVVAFSAGWLRG
;
A
#
# COMPACT_ATOMS: atom_id res chain seq x y z
N VAL A 1 3.78 -4.62 13.04
CA VAL A 1 3.83 -5.56 11.90
C VAL A 1 3.14 -6.83 12.32
N HIS A 2 2.31 -7.43 11.46
CA HIS A 2 1.64 -8.70 11.73
C HIS A 2 1.37 -9.41 10.42
N GLY A 3 1.68 -10.71 10.32
CA GLY A 3 1.24 -11.50 9.18
C GLY A 3 1.72 -11.04 7.80
N LYS A 4 3.01 -10.67 7.70
CA LYS A 4 3.61 -10.05 6.49
C LYS A 4 3.03 -8.69 6.10
N LYS A 5 2.24 -8.06 6.98
CA LYS A 5 1.65 -6.74 6.78
C LYS A 5 2.22 -5.74 7.79
N LEU A 6 2.49 -4.55 7.30
CA LEU A 6 2.83 -3.38 8.11
C LEU A 6 1.57 -2.52 8.24
N PHE A 7 1.33 -1.99 9.42
CA PHE A 7 0.22 -1.10 9.70
C PHE A 7 0.79 0.20 10.25
N LEU A 8 0.42 1.32 9.65
CA LEU A 8 0.81 2.66 10.07
C LEU A 8 -0.45 3.40 10.51
N ARG A 9 -0.42 4.05 11.67
CA ARG A 9 -1.49 4.92 12.14
C ARG A 9 -1.13 6.36 11.83
N PHE A 10 -2.07 7.11 11.27
CA PHE A 10 -1.99 8.54 11.06
C PHE A 10 -3.07 9.19 11.89
N ASP A 11 -2.63 9.88 12.93
CA ASP A 11 -3.50 10.67 13.79
C ASP A 11 -3.62 12.06 13.13
N PRO A 12 -4.84 12.58 12.89
CA PRO A 12 -4.97 13.96 12.45
C PRO A 12 -4.45 14.86 13.58
N ASP A 13 -3.51 15.76 13.27
CA ASP A 13 -3.06 16.76 14.24
C ASP A 13 -4.29 17.52 14.76
N GLU A 14 -4.48 17.53 16.08
CA GLU A 14 -5.33 18.53 16.71
C GLU A 14 -4.64 19.88 16.47
N GLU A 15 -5.24 20.70 15.60
CA GLU A 15 -4.90 22.09 15.35
C GLU A 15 -3.54 22.39 14.67
N ILE A 16 -3.53 22.40 13.34
CA ILE A 16 -2.80 23.46 12.62
C ILE A 16 -3.77 24.65 12.54
N VAL A 17 -3.84 25.45 13.61
CA VAL A 17 -4.40 26.80 13.52
C VAL A 17 -3.40 27.62 12.71
N CYS A 18 -3.72 27.83 11.43
CA CYS A 18 -3.06 28.87 10.64
C CYS A 18 -3.31 30.22 11.32
N PRO A 19 -2.28 30.98 11.74
CA PRO A 19 -2.51 32.28 12.35
C PRO A 19 -3.01 33.25 11.27
N GLY A 20 -4.30 33.56 11.37
CA GLY A 20 -4.92 34.83 10.99
C GLY A 20 -4.79 35.28 9.53
N ASN A 21 -5.79 34.95 8.71
CA ASN A 21 -6.18 35.82 7.61
C ASN A 21 -7.61 36.32 7.87
N ASN A 22 -7.71 37.47 8.55
CA ASN A 22 -8.94 38.25 8.58
C ASN A 22 -9.13 38.96 7.22
N PRO A 23 -10.37 39.13 6.72
CA PRO A 23 -10.61 39.52 5.35
C PRO A 23 -10.81 41.03 5.15
N ARG A 24 -10.43 41.49 3.94
CA ARG A 24 -10.83 42.69 3.19
C ARG A 24 -10.13 44.04 3.48
N SER A 25 -9.49 44.56 2.43
CA SER A 25 -9.76 45.92 1.93
C SER A 25 -9.52 46.00 0.40
N ALA A 26 -10.37 46.80 -0.24
CA ALA A 26 -10.73 46.89 -1.66
C ALA A 26 -9.63 47.30 -2.68
N PRO A 27 -9.86 47.13 -4.00
CA PRO A 27 -8.89 47.51 -5.04
C PRO A 27 -8.97 49.00 -5.38
N LEU A 28 -7.81 49.66 -5.51
CA LEU A 28 -7.67 51.01 -6.05
C LEU A 28 -7.00 50.96 -7.43
N HIS A 29 -7.69 51.58 -8.39
CA HIS A 29 -7.31 51.85 -9.77
C HIS A 29 -5.90 52.43 -9.94
N LYS A 30 -5.26 52.07 -11.06
CA LYS A 30 -4.50 53.03 -11.88
C LYS A 30 -4.52 52.61 -13.35
N GLU A 31 -5.21 53.41 -14.15
CA GLU A 31 -5.11 53.46 -15.63
C GLU A 31 -3.68 53.72 -16.08
N TRP A 32 -3.33 53.23 -17.28
CA TRP A 32 -2.72 54.05 -18.33
C TRP A 32 -3.19 53.59 -19.72
N LYS A 33 -3.39 54.59 -20.58
CA LYS A 33 -4.04 54.64 -21.90
C LYS A 33 -3.00 54.62 -23.01
N GLU A 34 -3.40 54.12 -24.20
CA GLU A 34 -3.12 54.61 -25.57
C GLU A 34 -3.62 53.51 -26.55
N GLU A 35 -4.79 53.58 -27.22
CA GLU A 35 -5.19 54.38 -28.41
C GLU A 35 -4.21 54.27 -29.61
N ALA A 36 -4.57 53.99 -30.88
CA ALA A 36 -5.84 53.97 -31.60
C ALA A 36 -5.72 53.29 -33.00
N GLY A 37 -6.89 52.98 -33.58
CA GLY A 37 -7.18 53.00 -35.04
C GLY A 37 -7.16 51.63 -35.76
N HIS A 38 -8.03 51.30 -36.73
CA HIS A 38 -9.20 51.95 -37.34
C HIS A 38 -9.77 50.97 -38.41
N HIS A 39 -11.11 51.01 -38.64
CA HIS A 39 -11.87 50.67 -39.87
C HIS A 39 -12.02 49.16 -40.22
N GLN A 40 -13.18 48.51 -40.39
CA GLN A 40 -14.53 48.77 -40.94
C GLN A 40 -14.73 48.22 -42.37
N GLU A 41 -15.95 47.69 -42.61
CA GLU A 41 -16.63 47.27 -43.87
C GLU A 41 -16.53 45.80 -44.30
N VAL A 42 -17.53 45.11 -44.90
CA VAL A 42 -19.02 45.13 -45.03
C VAL A 42 -19.36 44.06 -46.12
N SER A 43 -20.59 43.49 -46.09
CA SER A 43 -21.30 42.77 -47.20
C SER A 43 -20.81 41.38 -47.64
N ASP A 44 -21.60 40.42 -48.17
CA ASP A 44 -23.04 40.29 -48.45
C ASP A 44 -23.40 38.78 -48.69
N ARG A 45 -24.71 38.53 -48.78
CA ARG A 45 -25.51 37.29 -48.91
C ARG A 45 -25.07 36.16 -49.86
N SER A 46 -25.36 34.88 -49.49
CA SER A 46 -26.47 34.06 -50.05
C SER A 46 -26.27 32.52 -49.98
N SER A 47 -27.34 31.83 -49.55
CA SER A 47 -27.86 30.50 -49.95
C SER A 47 -27.01 29.21 -49.91
N GLY A 48 -27.52 28.20 -49.18
CA GLY A 48 -27.35 26.77 -49.52
C GLY A 48 -27.13 25.84 -48.33
N SER A 49 -28.18 25.20 -47.81
CA SER A 49 -28.10 23.89 -47.12
C SER A 49 -28.01 22.78 -48.20
N PRO A 50 -27.50 21.54 -47.97
CA PRO A 50 -27.61 20.77 -46.72
C PRO A 50 -26.41 19.84 -46.36
N GLY A 51 -26.49 19.17 -45.21
CA GLY A 51 -25.87 17.84 -45.01
C GLY A 51 -24.98 17.72 -43.78
N GLY A 52 -25.21 16.67 -43.00
CA GLY A 52 -24.64 16.44 -41.67
C GLY A 52 -23.14 16.14 -41.61
N GLY A 53 -22.61 16.20 -40.38
CA GLY A 53 -21.24 15.78 -40.08
C GLY A 53 -20.74 16.36 -38.76
N ASP A 54 -20.71 15.52 -37.73
CA ASP A 54 -19.76 15.45 -36.62
C ASP A 54 -19.33 16.75 -35.90
N ALA A 55 -19.89 16.93 -34.70
CA ALA A 55 -19.39 17.87 -33.71
C ALA A 55 -18.14 17.30 -33.00
N VAL A 56 -17.00 17.95 -33.23
CA VAL A 56 -15.85 17.96 -32.31
C VAL A 56 -15.98 19.20 -31.42
N PRO A 57 -15.66 19.09 -30.12
CA PRO A 57 -14.83 20.12 -29.52
C PRO A 57 -13.62 19.50 -28.80
N SER A 58 -12.45 20.01 -29.18
CA SER A 58 -11.22 19.94 -28.40
C SER A 58 -11.22 21.08 -27.39
N GLY A 59 -10.88 20.73 -26.14
CA GLY A 59 -10.15 21.56 -25.18
C GLY A 59 -10.90 22.71 -24.50
N ASP A 60 -11.21 22.55 -23.21
CA ASP A 60 -10.50 23.33 -22.18
C ASP A 60 -10.61 22.64 -20.81
N ASP A 61 -9.54 22.79 -20.04
CA ASP A 61 -9.18 22.10 -18.81
C ASP A 61 -10.09 22.49 -17.64
N GLY A 62 -10.89 21.54 -17.17
CA GLY A 62 -11.73 21.67 -15.99
C GLY A 62 -11.33 20.66 -14.93
N LEU A 63 -10.17 20.83 -14.29
CA LEU A 63 -9.84 20.14 -13.04
C LEU A 63 -10.74 20.69 -11.93
N GLN A 64 -11.99 20.20 -11.89
CA GLN A 64 -12.84 20.33 -10.72
C GLN A 64 -12.23 19.47 -9.62
N CYS A 65 -11.52 20.14 -8.71
CA CYS A 65 -11.24 19.58 -7.40
C CYS A 65 -12.59 19.27 -6.73
N LEU A 66 -12.98 18.00 -6.77
CA LEU A 66 -14.02 17.47 -5.91
C LEU A 66 -13.54 17.61 -4.47
N TRP A 67 -13.85 18.75 -3.87
CA TRP A 67 -13.87 18.95 -2.44
C TRP A 67 -14.96 18.04 -1.88
N GLY A 68 -14.60 16.76 -1.70
CA GLY A 68 -15.41 15.80 -0.98
C GLY A 68 -15.46 16.26 0.48
N ASP A 69 -16.68 16.49 0.94
CA ASP A 69 -17.03 16.94 2.29
C ASP A 69 -16.16 16.29 3.37
N SER A 70 -15.53 17.14 4.18
CA SER A 70 -14.82 16.71 5.38
C SER A 70 -15.81 16.13 6.38
N PRO A 71 -15.68 14.86 6.81
CA PRO A 71 -16.40 14.41 7.98
C PRO A 71 -15.75 15.10 9.18
N ALA A 72 -16.52 15.96 9.85
CA ALA A 72 -16.21 16.41 11.19
C ALA A 72 -16.06 15.19 12.11
N GLY A 73 -14.92 15.10 12.81
CA GLY A 73 -14.57 14.01 13.73
C GLY A 73 -13.29 13.29 13.28
N GLY A 74 -12.22 13.46 14.05
CA GLY A 74 -10.90 12.88 13.82
C GLY A 74 -10.92 11.34 13.89
N ALA A 75 -11.37 10.70 12.82
CA ALA A 75 -11.31 9.26 12.69
C ALA A 75 -9.86 8.84 12.45
N GLU A 76 -9.33 7.97 13.31
CA GLU A 76 -8.02 7.34 13.13
C GLU A 76 -7.90 6.77 11.70
N ARG A 77 -6.82 7.13 10.99
CA ARG A 77 -6.57 6.60 9.65
C ARG A 77 -5.44 5.59 9.71
N TRP A 78 -5.76 4.34 9.41
CA TRP A 78 -4.79 3.27 9.34
C TRP A 78 -4.43 3.00 7.87
N LEU A 79 -3.13 2.88 7.60
CA LEU A 79 -2.61 2.44 6.32
C LEU A 79 -2.02 1.03 6.47
N GLN A 80 -2.67 0.06 5.85
CA GLN A 80 -2.13 -1.29 5.73
C GLN A 80 -1.23 -1.37 4.50
N VAL A 81 0.03 -1.74 4.70
CA VAL A 81 1.03 -1.99 3.66
C VAL A 81 1.32 -3.48 3.59
N SER A 82 1.12 -4.08 2.42
CA SER A 82 1.42 -5.49 2.15
C SER A 82 2.56 -5.58 1.14
N PHE A 83 3.66 -6.21 1.54
CA PHE A 83 4.83 -6.36 0.67
C PHE A 83 4.67 -7.59 -0.22
N GLY A 84 4.82 -7.39 -1.54
CA GLY A 84 4.87 -8.49 -2.51
C GLY A 84 6.24 -9.17 -2.52
N LEU A 85 6.51 -9.94 -3.57
CA LEU A 85 7.76 -10.70 -3.74
C LEU A 85 9.03 -9.84 -3.68
N PHE A 86 8.97 -8.61 -4.19
CA PHE A 86 10.10 -7.66 -4.18
C PHE A 86 9.78 -6.38 -3.41
N GLY A 87 8.84 -6.46 -2.45
CA GLY A 87 8.50 -5.33 -1.61
C GLY A 87 9.68 -4.93 -0.72
N SER A 88 9.93 -3.64 -0.59
CA SER A 88 10.99 -3.13 0.29
C SER A 88 10.63 -1.76 0.86
N ILE A 89 11.26 -1.43 1.98
CA ILE A 89 11.21 -0.11 2.62
C ILE A 89 12.65 0.36 2.84
N TRP A 90 12.89 1.63 2.55
CA TRP A 90 14.19 2.28 2.72
C TRP A 90 14.04 3.49 3.64
N VAL A 91 15.06 3.73 4.45
CA VAL A 91 15.12 4.85 5.39
C VAL A 91 16.14 5.85 4.87
N ASN A 92 15.72 7.09 4.65
CA ASN A 92 16.54 8.22 4.21
C ASN A 92 17.31 8.00 2.89
N GLU A 93 16.95 6.98 2.12
CA GLU A 93 17.59 6.62 0.86
C GLU A 93 16.56 6.13 -0.17
N PHE A 94 16.89 6.30 -1.45
CA PHE A 94 16.15 5.73 -2.56
C PHE A 94 16.87 4.52 -3.13
N SER A 95 16.11 3.46 -3.42
CA SER A 95 16.63 2.24 -4.05
C SER A 95 17.14 2.54 -5.46
N ARG A 96 18.26 1.90 -5.83
CA ARG A 96 18.92 2.07 -7.13
C ARG A 96 18.86 0.81 -7.98
N ALA A 97 18.92 0.99 -9.30
CA ALA A 97 18.95 -0.11 -10.25
C ALA A 97 20.20 -0.98 -10.04
N LYS A 98 20.01 -2.27 -9.81
CA LYS A 98 21.11 -3.25 -9.68
C LYS A 98 21.51 -3.88 -11.02
N LYS A 99 20.64 -3.77 -12.02
CA LYS A 99 20.85 -4.31 -13.37
C LYS A 99 20.09 -3.48 -14.40
N ALA A 100 20.59 -3.48 -15.63
CA ALA A 100 19.87 -2.93 -16.77
C ALA A 100 18.56 -3.70 -17.03
N ASN A 101 17.57 -2.99 -17.55
CA ASN A 101 16.34 -3.61 -18.05
C ASN A 101 16.64 -4.45 -19.32
N LYS A 102 15.64 -5.18 -19.85
CA LYS A 102 15.81 -5.99 -21.08
C LYS A 102 16.25 -5.18 -22.31
N ARG A 103 16.10 -3.85 -22.28
CA ARG A 103 16.49 -2.92 -23.35
C ARG A 103 17.88 -2.32 -23.16
N GLY A 104 18.57 -2.64 -22.05
CA GLY A 104 19.88 -2.09 -21.73
C GLY A 104 19.85 -0.79 -20.92
N ASP A 105 18.66 -0.23 -20.64
CA ASP A 105 18.57 1.01 -19.86
C ASP A 105 18.67 0.74 -18.36
N TRP A 106 19.40 1.60 -17.68
CA TRP A 106 19.42 1.67 -16.22
C TRP A 106 18.32 2.60 -15.76
N ARG A 107 17.31 2.04 -15.10
CA ARG A 107 16.22 2.83 -14.49
C ARG A 107 16.05 2.45 -13.05
N ASP A 108 16.20 3.46 -12.18
CA ASP A 108 15.95 3.28 -10.76
C ASP A 108 14.47 2.95 -10.52
N PRO A 109 14.17 2.09 -9.55
CA PRO A 109 12.78 1.79 -9.19
C PRO A 109 12.10 3.06 -8.66
N SER A 110 10.84 3.28 -9.02
CA SER A 110 10.03 4.37 -8.48
C SER A 110 9.36 3.95 -7.17
N PRO A 111 9.45 4.75 -6.10
CA PRO A 111 8.73 4.48 -4.87
C PRO A 111 7.23 4.64 -5.09
N ARG A 112 6.43 3.84 -4.38
CA ARG A 112 4.96 3.93 -4.37
C ARG A 112 4.43 4.92 -3.34
N LEU A 113 5.19 5.14 -2.27
CA LEU A 113 4.89 6.11 -1.21
C LEU A 113 6.22 6.59 -0.63
N VAL A 114 6.32 7.89 -0.38
CA VAL A 114 7.42 8.49 0.40
C VAL A 114 6.79 9.28 1.54
N LEU A 115 7.16 8.94 2.77
CA LEU A 115 6.73 9.67 3.97
C LEU A 115 7.88 10.54 4.44
N HIS A 116 7.71 11.86 4.41
CA HIS A 116 8.68 12.81 4.95
C HIS A 116 8.32 13.18 6.39
N PHE A 117 9.32 13.27 7.24
CA PHE A 117 9.18 13.66 8.64
C PHE A 117 9.76 15.06 8.87
N GLY A 118 9.23 15.80 9.85
CA GLY A 118 9.67 17.18 10.15
C GLY A 118 11.17 17.32 10.46
N GLY A 119 11.83 16.24 10.90
CA GLY A 119 13.28 16.18 11.11
C GLY A 119 14.12 16.01 9.84
N GLY A 120 13.53 16.10 8.64
CA GLY A 120 14.22 15.97 7.35
C GLY A 120 14.44 14.53 6.87
N GLY A 121 14.14 13.53 7.70
CA GLY A 121 14.18 12.13 7.31
C GLY A 121 12.98 11.71 6.45
N PHE A 122 13.08 10.55 5.79
CA PHE A 122 11.97 9.98 5.04
C PHE A 122 11.98 8.44 5.00
N LEU A 123 10.81 7.86 4.76
CA LEU A 123 10.64 6.43 4.44
C LEU A 123 10.14 6.27 3.00
N ALA A 124 10.83 5.47 2.20
CA ALA A 124 10.45 5.17 0.82
C ALA A 124 9.98 3.71 0.68
N PHE A 125 8.76 3.51 0.21
CA PHE A 125 8.12 2.20 0.05
C PHE A 125 8.09 1.77 -1.42
N TYR A 126 8.49 0.55 -1.71
CA TYR A 126 8.57 0.00 -3.06
C TYR A 126 7.77 -1.30 -3.20
N ASN A 127 7.22 -1.53 -4.39
CA ASN A 127 6.54 -2.76 -4.80
C ASN A 127 5.64 -3.41 -3.72
N CYS A 128 4.76 -2.58 -3.14
CA CYS A 128 3.83 -2.96 -2.08
C CYS A 128 2.40 -2.54 -2.45
N GLN A 129 1.42 -3.18 -1.85
CA GLN A 129 0.01 -2.79 -1.93
C GLN A 129 -0.35 -2.00 -0.67
N MET A 130 -1.21 -0.99 -0.83
CA MET A 130 -1.58 -0.05 0.23
C MET A 130 -3.09 0.07 0.27
N VAL A 131 -3.66 -0.05 1.47
CA VAL A 131 -5.11 0.06 1.69
C VAL A 131 -5.34 0.92 2.92
N TRP A 132 -6.16 1.95 2.78
CA TRP A 132 -6.63 2.77 3.89
C TRP A 132 -7.80 2.12 4.61
N SER A 133 -7.83 2.22 5.92
CA SER A 133 -8.94 1.79 6.76
C SER A 133 -9.20 2.83 7.87
N SER A 134 -10.48 3.08 8.14
CA SER A 134 -10.93 4.01 9.19
C SER A 134 -11.04 3.33 10.57
N SER A 135 -10.67 2.06 10.66
CA SER A 135 -10.69 1.27 11.90
C SER A 135 -9.32 0.65 12.15
N SER A 136 -9.02 0.44 13.43
CA SER A 136 -7.81 -0.28 13.85
C SER A 136 -7.78 -1.67 13.21
N PRO A 137 -6.60 -2.12 12.73
CA PRO A 137 -6.48 -3.43 12.12
C PRO A 137 -6.83 -4.53 13.13
N VAL A 138 -7.61 -5.52 12.68
CA VAL A 138 -7.87 -6.74 13.45
C VAL A 138 -6.63 -7.62 13.36
N VAL A 139 -5.68 -7.36 14.26
CA VAL A 139 -4.53 -8.21 14.49
C VAL A 139 -4.98 -9.43 15.27
N ARG A 140 -4.56 -10.64 14.87
CA ARG A 140 -4.81 -11.88 15.61
C ARG A 140 -3.50 -12.44 16.14
N PRO A 141 -3.00 -11.96 17.30
CA PRO A 141 -1.72 -12.39 17.87
C PRO A 141 -1.63 -13.90 18.09
N THR A 142 -2.77 -14.58 18.21
CA THR A 142 -2.89 -16.03 18.33
C THR A 142 -2.46 -16.80 17.07
N SER A 143 -2.48 -16.15 15.90
CA SER A 143 -2.04 -16.74 14.64
C SER A 143 -0.65 -16.31 14.20
N ASP A 144 -0.06 -15.30 14.83
CA ASP A 144 1.28 -14.80 14.47
C ASP A 144 2.36 -15.75 15.00
N ILE A 145 3.15 -16.32 14.11
CA ILE A 145 4.18 -17.30 14.48
C ILE A 145 5.33 -16.71 15.31
N LEU A 146 5.48 -15.38 15.33
CA LEU A 146 6.49 -14.67 16.12
C LEU A 146 5.93 -14.03 17.39
N SER A 147 4.61 -14.09 17.60
CA SER A 147 3.98 -13.55 18.80
C SER A 147 4.13 -14.51 19.98
N GLU A 148 4.39 -13.96 21.17
CA GLU A 148 4.36 -14.73 22.42
C GLU A 148 2.98 -15.35 22.69
N LYS A 149 1.92 -14.75 22.13
CA LYS A 149 0.54 -15.23 22.26
C LYS A 149 0.15 -16.26 21.20
N PHE A 150 1.10 -16.78 20.42
CA PHE A 150 0.83 -17.77 19.37
C PHE A 150 0.12 -19.01 19.94
N HIS A 151 -1.08 -19.29 19.43
CA HIS A 151 -1.96 -20.31 19.99
C HIS A 151 -1.64 -21.70 19.40
N ARG A 152 -0.64 -22.35 19.98
CA ARG A 152 -0.12 -23.65 19.51
C ARG A 152 -1.21 -24.72 19.36
N GLY A 153 -2.17 -24.80 20.28
CA GLY A 153 -3.27 -25.77 20.18
C GLY A 153 -4.13 -25.61 18.92
N GLN A 154 -4.33 -24.37 18.47
CA GLN A 154 -5.13 -24.07 17.27
C GLN A 154 -4.34 -24.41 16.00
N ALA A 155 -3.04 -24.15 16.03
CA ALA A 155 -2.11 -24.53 14.98
C ALA A 155 -2.03 -26.07 14.82
N LEU A 156 -1.95 -26.81 15.94
CA LEU A 156 -1.93 -28.27 15.96
C LEU A 156 -3.25 -28.87 15.46
N GLU A 157 -4.39 -28.35 15.91
CA GLU A 157 -5.71 -28.77 15.44
C GLU A 157 -5.83 -28.57 13.91
N ALA A 158 -5.41 -27.40 13.41
CA ALA A 158 -5.42 -27.14 11.97
C ALA A 158 -4.47 -28.06 11.20
N LEU A 159 -3.29 -28.35 11.76
CA LEU A 159 -2.32 -29.27 11.17
C LEU A 159 -2.78 -30.72 11.18
N GLY A 160 -3.62 -31.15 12.12
CA GLY A 160 -4.14 -32.52 12.20
C GLY A 160 -5.28 -32.84 11.24
N ARG A 161 -5.73 -31.87 10.41
CA ARG A 161 -6.81 -32.09 9.44
C ARG A 161 -6.36 -32.97 8.28
N GLU A 162 -7.33 -33.60 7.61
CA GLU A 162 -7.11 -34.42 6.41
C GLU A 162 -6.81 -33.57 5.17
N GLN A 163 -5.68 -32.86 5.21
CA GLN A 163 -5.18 -32.06 4.11
C GLN A 163 -3.64 -32.04 4.13
N PRO A 164 -2.98 -31.81 2.99
CA PRO A 164 -1.54 -31.62 2.93
C PRO A 164 -1.04 -30.57 3.92
N VAL A 165 -0.07 -30.95 4.76
CA VAL A 165 0.49 -30.04 5.78
C VAL A 165 1.03 -28.74 5.20
N CYS A 166 1.58 -28.79 3.97
CA CYS A 166 2.11 -27.59 3.31
C CYS A 166 1.04 -26.53 3.04
N TYR A 167 -0.23 -26.91 2.86
CA TYR A 167 -1.34 -25.98 2.67
C TYR A 167 -1.73 -25.34 4.00
N THR A 168 -1.79 -26.12 5.08
CA THR A 168 -2.05 -25.59 6.42
C THR A 168 -0.98 -24.60 6.85
N LEU A 169 0.30 -24.92 6.64
CA LEU A 169 1.42 -24.04 7.01
C LEU A 169 1.36 -22.68 6.29
N LEU A 170 0.86 -22.62 5.06
CA LEU A 170 0.72 -21.35 4.31
C LEU A 170 -0.57 -20.58 4.64
N ASP A 171 -1.50 -21.19 5.37
CA ASP A 171 -2.75 -20.56 5.76
C ASP A 171 -2.50 -19.50 6.84
N GLN A 172 -2.57 -18.23 6.43
CA GLN A 172 -2.35 -17.08 7.31
C GLN A 172 -3.40 -16.97 8.43
N ARG A 173 -4.46 -17.78 8.42
CA ARG A 173 -5.41 -17.84 9.53
C ARG A 173 -4.84 -18.54 10.77
N TYR A 174 -3.88 -19.44 10.58
CA TYR A 174 -3.27 -20.24 11.63
C TYR A 174 -1.77 -19.95 11.77
N PHE A 175 -1.06 -19.71 10.66
CA PHE A 175 0.38 -19.46 10.61
C PHE A 175 0.67 -18.12 9.92
N SER A 176 0.12 -17.05 10.47
CA SER A 176 0.32 -15.68 10.01
C SER A 176 1.82 -15.33 10.06
N GLY A 177 2.38 -14.89 8.94
CA GLY A 177 3.81 -14.60 8.79
C GLY A 177 4.59 -15.70 8.08
N LEU A 178 4.09 -16.93 8.05
CA LEU A 178 4.79 -18.08 7.47
C LEU A 178 4.82 -18.01 5.94
N GLY A 179 6.01 -18.01 5.35
CA GLY A 179 6.24 -17.99 3.90
C GLY A 179 6.85 -19.29 3.36
N ASN A 180 7.04 -19.35 2.04
CA ASN A 180 7.56 -20.56 1.38
C ASN A 180 8.92 -21.03 1.91
N ILE A 181 9.82 -20.09 2.27
CA ILE A 181 11.14 -20.42 2.80
C ILE A 181 11.00 -21.15 4.14
N ILE A 182 10.29 -20.55 5.10
CA ILE A 182 10.04 -21.15 6.41
C ILE A 182 9.36 -22.51 6.25
N LYS A 183 8.29 -22.58 5.45
CA LYS A 183 7.57 -23.84 5.17
C LYS A 183 8.52 -24.95 4.70
N ASN A 184 9.35 -24.67 3.69
CA ASN A 184 10.24 -25.66 3.11
C ASN A 184 11.28 -26.13 4.12
N GLU A 185 11.92 -25.19 4.82
CA GLU A 185 12.95 -25.50 5.80
C GLU A 185 12.40 -26.31 6.98
N THR A 186 11.24 -25.93 7.50
CA THR A 186 10.65 -26.58 8.68
C THR A 186 10.17 -27.99 8.35
N LEU A 187 9.61 -28.20 7.16
CA LEU A 187 9.23 -29.52 6.68
C LEU A 187 10.46 -30.42 6.44
N PHE A 188 11.53 -29.85 5.88
CA PHE A 188 12.80 -30.57 5.68
C PHE A 188 13.40 -31.00 7.02
N ARG A 189 13.51 -30.08 8.00
CA ARG A 189 14.01 -30.38 9.36
C ARG A 189 13.17 -31.43 10.07
N ALA A 190 11.84 -31.38 9.91
CA ALA A 190 10.93 -32.35 10.49
C ALA A 190 10.89 -33.70 9.75
N GLY A 191 11.54 -33.81 8.58
CA GLY A 191 11.46 -34.99 7.71
C GLY A 191 10.03 -35.32 7.27
N ILE A 192 9.18 -34.31 7.07
CA ILE A 192 7.77 -34.47 6.69
C ILE A 192 7.61 -34.08 5.21
N HIS A 193 7.04 -34.99 4.42
CA HIS A 193 6.73 -34.69 3.03
C HIS A 193 5.62 -33.62 2.95
N PRO A 194 5.74 -32.59 2.09
CA PRO A 194 4.77 -31.49 2.05
C PRO A 194 3.33 -31.93 1.76
N LEU A 195 3.18 -33.00 0.97
CA LEU A 195 1.87 -33.58 0.62
C LEU A 195 1.36 -34.62 1.62
N SER A 196 2.07 -34.89 2.71
CA SER A 196 1.55 -35.76 3.77
C SER A 196 0.27 -35.15 4.35
N PRO A 197 -0.84 -35.90 4.42
CA PRO A 197 -2.03 -35.47 5.14
C PRO A 197 -1.70 -35.30 6.61
N GLY A 198 -2.14 -34.18 7.17
CA GLY A 198 -1.98 -33.85 8.58
C GLY A 198 -2.52 -34.91 9.53
N SER A 199 -3.68 -35.47 9.21
CA SER A 199 -4.36 -36.54 9.95
C SER A 199 -3.56 -37.85 10.06
N LEU A 200 -2.59 -38.08 9.17
CA LEU A 200 -1.70 -39.25 9.21
C LEU A 200 -0.43 -39.02 10.03
N LEU A 201 -0.21 -37.80 10.52
CA LEU A 201 0.91 -37.46 11.38
C LEU A 201 0.46 -37.56 12.84
N GLY A 202 1.15 -38.40 13.61
CA GLY A 202 0.92 -38.45 15.06
C GLY A 202 1.23 -37.11 15.72
N LEU A 203 0.54 -36.82 16.83
CA LEU A 203 0.67 -35.57 17.59
C LEU A 203 2.14 -35.17 17.88
N PRO A 204 3.06 -36.07 18.28
CA PRO A 204 4.45 -35.70 18.52
C PRO A 204 5.17 -35.14 17.28
N ARG A 205 4.86 -35.63 16.07
CA ARG A 205 5.43 -35.07 14.82
C ARG A 205 4.85 -33.70 14.51
N LEU A 206 3.57 -33.48 14.79
CA LEU A 206 2.93 -32.18 14.59
C LEU A 206 3.50 -31.13 15.55
N GLU A 207 3.70 -31.50 16.82
CA GLU A 207 4.34 -30.65 17.82
C GLU A 207 5.76 -30.27 17.42
N ALA A 208 6.57 -31.25 17.02
CA ALA A 208 7.92 -31.01 16.53
C ALA A 208 7.95 -30.09 15.29
N LEU A 209 7.00 -30.24 14.37
CA LEU A 209 6.87 -29.35 13.21
C LEU A 209 6.56 -27.91 13.64
N VAL A 210 5.64 -27.71 14.60
CA VAL A 210 5.34 -26.37 15.12
C VAL A 210 6.56 -25.78 15.84
N ASP A 211 7.33 -26.58 16.57
CA ASP A 211 8.59 -26.13 17.19
C ASP A 211 9.61 -25.67 16.16
N HIS A 212 9.81 -26.45 15.09
CA HIS A 212 10.68 -26.03 13.99
C HIS A 212 10.21 -24.71 13.36
N VAL A 213 8.90 -24.53 13.16
CA VAL A 213 8.33 -23.29 12.63
C VAL A 213 8.69 -22.09 13.50
N VAL A 214 8.41 -22.17 14.80
CA VAL A 214 8.67 -21.04 15.73
C VAL A 214 10.17 -20.78 15.84
N ALA A 215 10.97 -21.83 16.04
CA ALA A 215 12.42 -21.71 16.23
C ALA A 215 13.12 -21.16 14.98
N PHE A 216 12.80 -21.69 13.80
CA PHE A 216 13.40 -21.22 12.55
C PHE A 216 12.98 -19.78 12.23
N SER A 217 11.71 -19.43 12.45
CA SER A 217 11.22 -18.06 12.20
C SER A 217 11.90 -17.04 13.12
N ALA A 218 12.04 -17.36 14.42
CA ALA A 218 12.73 -16.51 15.37
C ALA A 218 14.23 -16.38 15.06
N GLY A 219 14.87 -17.45 14.59
CA GLY A 219 16.26 -17.42 14.11
C GLY A 219 16.42 -16.53 12.89
N TRP A 220 15.58 -16.73 11.86
CA TRP A 220 15.60 -15.97 10.61
C TRP A 220 15.42 -14.47 10.82
N LEU A 221 14.59 -14.06 11.79
CA LEU A 221 14.38 -12.65 12.10
C LEU A 221 15.63 -11.96 12.66
N ARG A 222 16.49 -12.70 13.37
CA ARG A 222 17.67 -12.14 14.04
C ARG A 222 18.89 -11.96 13.13
N GLY A 223 18.89 -12.59 11.94
CA GLY A 223 20.02 -12.59 11.01
C GLY A 223 20.95 -13.76 11.26
#